data_AF-A0A847E835-F1
#
_entry.id   AF-A0A847E835-F1
#
_cell.length_a   1.000
_cell.length_b   1.000
_cell.length_c   1.000
_cell.angle_alpha   90.00
_cell.angle_beta   90.00
_cell.angle_gamma   90.00
#
_symmetry.space_group_name_H-M   'P 1'
#
loop_
_entity.id
_entity.type
_entity.pdbx_description
1 polymer ?
#
loop_
_entity_poly.entity_id
_entity_poly.type
_entity_poly.pdbx_seq_one_letter_code
_entity_poly.pdbx_strand_id
1 'polypeptide(L)'
;MLKKLICCGLILTVTMIIMLGYAAVASDIPADVEKILREIRQDQPVPVLSYLKRAKSINQGCAYYRGNYNGIEITVETHLDSNRVSSVLLQISGEDRTKQVLPAVKRVIGSPRYSSPKESQYGWEWPKYRSASVHYVRGDKSGEGITVVSLFYQ
;
A
#
# COMPACT_ATOMS: atom_id res chain seq x y z
N MET A 1 36.89 -24.82 45.16
CA MET A 1 37.11 -24.63 43.72
C MET A 1 35.83 -24.10 43.10
N LEU A 2 35.92 -22.85 42.64
CA LEU A 2 34.91 -22.08 41.92
C LEU A 2 34.75 -22.65 40.50
N LYS A 3 33.51 -22.89 40.02
CA LYS A 3 33.12 -22.67 38.61
C LYS A 3 31.64 -23.01 38.35
N LYS A 4 30.95 -22.00 37.80
CA LYS A 4 29.75 -22.04 36.95
C LYS A 4 28.37 -22.20 37.63
N LEU A 5 28.02 -21.26 38.51
CA LEU A 5 26.77 -20.52 38.29
C LEU A 5 27.05 -19.46 37.22
N ILE A 6 26.02 -18.99 36.50
CA ILE A 6 26.05 -18.09 35.33
C ILE A 6 25.98 -18.88 34.01
N CYS A 7 24.78 -19.30 33.62
CA CYS A 7 24.44 -19.46 32.20
C CYS A 7 22.93 -19.50 31.89
N CYS A 8 22.06 -19.70 32.89
CA CYS A 8 20.60 -19.73 32.66
C CYS A 8 19.90 -18.37 32.78
N GLY A 9 20.57 -17.34 33.33
CA GLY A 9 19.97 -16.01 33.51
C GLY A 9 20.02 -15.11 32.27
N LEU A 10 20.88 -15.42 31.29
CA LEU A 10 21.11 -14.55 30.13
C LEU A 10 20.18 -14.85 28.94
N ILE A 11 19.64 -16.06 28.87
CA ILE A 11 18.83 -16.53 27.72
C ILE A 11 17.39 -16.00 27.79
N LEU A 12 16.86 -15.73 29.00
CA LEU A 12 15.49 -15.23 29.19
C LEU A 12 15.34 -13.73 28.92
N THR A 13 16.43 -12.96 28.93
CA THR A 13 16.41 -11.53 28.57
C THR A 13 16.49 -11.26 27.07
N VAL A 14 17.03 -12.18 26.27
CA VAL A 14 17.16 -11.98 24.81
C VAL A 14 15.84 -12.19 24.08
N THR A 15 14.95 -13.07 24.58
CA THR A 15 13.62 -13.28 23.98
C THR A 15 12.66 -12.12 24.23
N MET A 16 12.86 -11.30 25.28
CA MET A 16 11.99 -10.15 25.56
C MET A 16 12.34 -8.91 24.71
N ILE A 17 13.50 -8.88 24.07
CA ILE A 17 13.92 -7.78 23.16
C ILE A 17 13.30 -7.94 21.75
N ILE A 18 12.83 -9.13 21.38
CA ILE A 18 12.13 -9.34 20.09
C ILE A 18 10.70 -8.75 20.12
N MET A 19 10.20 -8.37 21.31
CA MET A 19 8.95 -7.62 21.49
C MET A 19 9.17 -6.10 21.55
N LEU A 20 10.41 -5.60 21.43
CA LEU A 20 10.68 -4.17 21.35
C LEU A 20 10.60 -3.68 19.91
N GLY A 21 9.41 -3.19 19.57
CA GLY A 21 9.28 -2.08 18.64
C GLY A 21 9.31 -2.44 17.16
N TYR A 22 8.16 -2.87 16.66
CA TYR A 22 7.58 -2.00 15.62
C TYR A 22 7.37 -0.65 16.29
N ALA A 23 8.43 0.16 16.33
CA ALA A 23 8.26 1.58 16.43
C ALA A 23 7.39 1.90 15.23
N ALA A 24 6.09 2.02 15.47
CA ALA A 24 5.20 2.74 14.60
C ALA A 24 5.78 4.16 14.57
N VAL A 25 6.79 4.37 13.74
CA VAL A 25 6.97 5.65 13.08
C VAL A 25 5.57 5.92 12.58
N ALA A 26 4.91 6.90 13.19
CA ALA A 26 3.60 7.33 12.75
C ALA A 26 3.78 7.76 11.31
N SER A 27 3.56 6.84 10.38
CA SER A 27 3.74 7.10 8.97
C SER A 27 2.65 8.10 8.62
N ASP A 28 3.06 9.19 7.98
CA ASP A 28 2.11 10.12 7.40
C ASP A 28 1.52 9.43 6.17
N ILE A 29 0.54 8.56 6.41
CA ILE A 29 -0.12 7.74 5.40
C ILE A 29 -0.57 8.60 4.21
N PRO A 30 -1.18 9.79 4.39
CA PRO A 30 -1.45 10.70 3.28
C PRO A 30 -0.21 11.09 2.47
N ALA A 31 0.90 11.48 3.11
CA ALA A 31 2.13 11.83 2.41
C ALA A 31 2.74 10.63 1.68
N ASP A 32 2.70 9.45 2.28
CA ASP A 32 3.21 8.21 1.71
C ASP A 32 2.37 7.75 0.51
N VAL A 33 1.04 7.81 0.59
CA VAL A 33 0.13 7.57 -0.55
C VAL A 33 0.45 8.53 -1.69
N GLU A 34 0.57 9.83 -1.40
CA GLU A 34 0.89 10.83 -2.42
C GLU A 34 2.24 10.54 -3.08
N LYS A 35 3.27 10.25 -2.28
CA LYS A 35 4.61 9.90 -2.77
C LYS A 35 4.55 8.69 -3.70
N ILE A 36 3.93 7.59 -3.26
CA ILE A 36 3.83 6.36 -4.05
C ILE A 36 3.12 6.64 -5.38
N LEU A 37 1.98 7.35 -5.37
CA LEU A 37 1.23 7.66 -6.59
C LEU A 37 1.97 8.62 -7.54
N ARG A 38 2.86 9.48 -7.02
CA ARG A 38 3.72 10.35 -7.84
C ARG A 38 4.91 9.61 -8.44
N GLU A 39 5.46 8.64 -7.72
CA GLU A 39 6.59 7.81 -8.19
C GLU A 39 6.11 6.75 -9.20
N ILE A 40 4.98 6.09 -8.93
CA ILE A 40 4.41 5.04 -9.79
C ILE A 40 3.28 5.62 -10.65
N ARG A 41 3.68 6.25 -11.77
CA ARG A 41 2.76 6.95 -12.66
C ARG A 41 2.12 5.99 -13.67
N GLN A 42 0.82 6.13 -13.85
CA GLN A 42 0.07 5.45 -14.91
C GLN A 42 0.67 5.74 -16.29
N ASP A 43 0.67 4.73 -17.15
CA ASP A 43 1.12 4.80 -18.54
C ASP A 43 2.59 5.29 -18.69
N GLN A 44 3.41 5.09 -17.66
CA GLN A 44 4.87 5.30 -17.66
C GLN A 44 5.58 4.00 -17.28
N PRO A 45 6.86 3.81 -17.66
CA PRO A 45 7.63 2.64 -17.24
C PRO A 45 7.61 2.47 -15.72
N VAL A 46 7.51 1.22 -15.23
CA VAL A 46 7.61 0.93 -13.80
C VAL A 46 8.96 1.42 -13.27
N PRO A 47 8.99 2.33 -12.28
CA PRO A 47 10.24 2.87 -11.75
C PRO A 47 11.01 1.83 -10.94
N VAL A 48 12.33 2.00 -10.85
CA VAL A 48 13.18 1.19 -9.98
C VAL A 48 13.10 1.76 -8.55
N LEU A 49 12.32 1.10 -7.69
CA LEU A 49 12.11 1.51 -6.30
C LEU A 49 12.59 0.41 -5.36
N SER A 50 13.28 0.77 -4.28
CA SER A 50 13.85 -0.19 -3.32
C SER A 50 12.79 -1.09 -2.70
N TYR A 51 11.60 -0.55 -2.48
CA TYR A 51 10.45 -1.19 -1.86
C TYR A 51 9.49 -1.90 -2.83
N LEU A 52 9.77 -1.88 -4.14
CA LEU A 52 8.94 -2.55 -5.16
C LEU A 52 9.76 -3.63 -5.86
N LYS A 53 9.28 -4.88 -5.84
CA LYS A 53 9.97 -6.04 -6.43
C LYS A 53 9.08 -6.72 -7.45
N ARG A 54 9.69 -7.21 -8.53
CA ARG A 54 8.99 -8.07 -9.48
C ARG A 54 8.54 -9.35 -8.77
N ALA A 55 7.31 -9.75 -9.02
CA ALA A 55 6.70 -10.96 -8.49
C ALA A 55 6.15 -11.83 -9.63
N LYS A 56 5.71 -13.04 -9.31
CA LYS A 56 5.07 -13.94 -10.28
C LYS A 56 3.81 -13.26 -10.84
N SER A 57 3.71 -13.21 -12.17
CA SER A 57 2.54 -12.60 -12.80
C SER A 57 1.26 -13.41 -12.59
N ILE A 58 0.17 -12.69 -12.39
CA ILE A 58 -1.19 -13.23 -12.33
C ILE A 58 -1.80 -13.27 -13.74
N ASN A 59 -1.51 -12.25 -14.56
CA ASN A 59 -2.00 -12.09 -15.92
C ASN A 59 -0.92 -12.41 -16.95
N GLN A 60 -1.20 -13.32 -17.88
CA GLN A 60 -0.25 -13.71 -18.92
C GLN A 60 0.14 -12.51 -19.78
N GLY A 61 1.45 -12.33 -19.99
CA GLY A 61 2.00 -11.21 -20.80
C GLY A 61 2.09 -9.87 -20.07
N CYS A 62 1.56 -9.75 -18.84
CA CYS A 62 1.79 -8.60 -17.97
C CYS A 62 2.96 -8.86 -17.02
N ALA A 63 3.71 -7.81 -16.69
CA ALA A 63 4.63 -7.83 -15.55
C ALA A 63 3.87 -7.44 -14.28
N TYR A 64 4.23 -8.09 -13.17
CA TYR A 64 3.58 -7.92 -11.88
C TYR A 64 4.62 -7.58 -10.82
N TYR A 65 4.34 -6.60 -9.98
CA TYR A 65 5.23 -6.15 -8.92
C TYR A 65 4.47 -6.05 -7.60
N ARG A 66 5.14 -6.42 -6.52
CA ARG A 66 4.65 -6.27 -5.15
C ARG A 66 5.65 -5.51 -4.31
N GLY A 67 5.16 -4.75 -3.36
CA GLY A 67 5.98 -3.96 -2.46
C GLY A 67 5.27 -3.61 -1.17
N ASN A 68 6.03 -3.05 -0.24
CA ASN A 68 5.49 -2.43 0.96
C ASN A 68 6.29 -1.16 1.26
N TYR A 69 5.61 -0.05 1.50
CA TYR A 69 6.22 1.19 1.93
C TYR A 69 5.50 1.73 3.16
N ASN A 70 6.20 1.80 4.29
CA ASN A 70 5.67 2.30 5.56
C ASN A 70 4.31 1.68 5.98
N GLY A 71 4.12 0.39 5.72
CA GLY A 71 2.88 -0.32 6.05
C GLY A 71 1.78 -0.27 4.98
N ILE A 72 2.04 0.39 3.84
CA ILE A 72 1.15 0.38 2.67
C ILE A 72 1.59 -0.75 1.74
N GLU A 73 0.73 -1.74 1.53
CA GLU A 73 0.98 -2.76 0.51
C GLU A 73 0.74 -2.19 -0.88
N ILE A 74 1.65 -2.49 -1.80
CA ILE A 74 1.65 -1.94 -3.16
C ILE A 74 1.62 -3.10 -4.14
N THR A 75 0.70 -3.05 -5.08
CA THR A 75 0.66 -3.91 -6.26
C THR A 75 0.69 -3.05 -7.51
N VAL A 76 1.52 -3.44 -8.49
CA VAL A 76 1.60 -2.77 -9.78
C VAL A 76 1.54 -3.82 -10.88
N GLU A 77 0.71 -3.59 -11.88
CA GLU A 77 0.72 -4.36 -13.13
C GLU A 77 1.08 -3.47 -14.31
N THR A 78 1.64 -4.09 -15.35
CA THR A 78 1.90 -3.43 -16.62
C THR A 78 0.86 -3.76 -17.68
N HIS A 79 0.84 -3.00 -18.77
CA HIS A 79 0.14 -3.40 -19.99
C HIS A 79 0.71 -4.71 -20.55
N LEU A 80 -0.10 -5.37 -21.37
CA LEU A 80 0.34 -6.49 -22.19
C LEU A 80 1.52 -6.04 -23.08
N ASP A 81 2.59 -6.83 -23.09
CA ASP A 81 3.78 -6.64 -23.94
C ASP A 81 4.49 -5.27 -23.78
N SER A 82 4.29 -4.59 -22.65
CA SER A 82 4.87 -3.29 -22.36
C SER A 82 5.31 -3.20 -20.91
N ASN A 83 6.32 -2.37 -20.63
CA ASN A 83 6.78 -2.10 -19.26
C ASN A 83 6.03 -0.93 -18.60
N ARG A 84 5.01 -0.38 -19.25
CA ARG A 84 4.23 0.76 -18.77
C ARG A 84 3.17 0.30 -17.78
N VAL A 85 3.03 1.05 -16.69
CA VAL A 85 2.06 0.80 -15.60
C VAL A 85 0.63 0.88 -16.15
N SER A 86 -0.12 -0.22 -16.05
CA SER A 86 -1.55 -0.30 -16.34
C SER A 86 -2.39 -0.20 -15.07
N SER A 87 -1.87 -0.65 -13.94
CA SER A 87 -2.60 -0.55 -12.68
C SER A 87 -1.68 -0.36 -11.48
N VAL A 88 -2.20 0.38 -10.50
CA VAL A 88 -1.59 0.55 -9.17
C VAL A 88 -2.67 0.32 -8.15
N LEU A 89 -2.40 -0.53 -7.17
CA LEU A 89 -3.26 -0.83 -6.04
C LEU A 89 -2.48 -0.61 -4.75
N LEU A 90 -3.00 0.25 -3.88
CA LEU A 90 -2.49 0.49 -2.54
C LEU A 90 -3.49 -0.05 -1.53
N GLN A 91 -3.02 -0.82 -0.56
CA GLN A 91 -3.84 -1.37 0.52
C GLN A 91 -3.26 -0.93 1.86
N ILE A 92 -4.10 -0.29 2.67
CA ILE A 92 -3.75 0.23 3.98
C ILE A 92 -4.63 -0.48 5.00
N SER A 93 -4.01 -1.36 5.79
CA SER A 93 -4.71 -2.15 6.80
C SER A 93 -5.15 -1.30 7.99
N GLY A 94 -6.27 -1.68 8.60
CA GLY A 94 -6.80 -1.09 9.82
C GLY A 94 -8.14 -0.38 9.59
N GLU A 95 -8.32 0.72 10.32
CA GLU A 95 -9.54 1.52 10.26
C GLU A 95 -9.74 2.22 8.91
N ASP A 96 -10.93 2.77 8.73
CA ASP A 96 -11.28 3.58 7.56
C ASP A 96 -10.46 4.88 7.52
N ARG A 97 -9.54 4.95 6.57
CA ARG A 97 -8.66 6.10 6.33
C ARG A 97 -9.04 6.85 5.06
N THR A 98 -10.17 6.54 4.42
CA THR A 98 -10.55 7.10 3.12
C THR A 98 -10.57 8.64 3.14
N LYS A 99 -11.15 9.24 4.19
CA LYS A 99 -11.16 10.70 4.41
C LYS A 99 -9.76 11.29 4.63
N GLN A 100 -8.87 10.53 5.27
CA GLN A 100 -7.49 10.93 5.55
C GLN A 100 -6.67 10.96 4.24
N VAL A 101 -6.81 9.95 3.38
CA VAL A 101 -6.01 9.80 2.16
C VAL A 101 -6.59 10.53 0.95
N LEU A 102 -7.89 10.80 0.93
CA LEU A 102 -8.56 11.44 -0.22
C LEU A 102 -7.89 12.76 -0.65
N PRO A 103 -7.49 13.70 0.25
CA PRO A 103 -6.80 14.92 -0.17
C PRO A 103 -5.47 14.66 -0.89
N ALA A 104 -4.71 13.67 -0.43
CA ALA A 104 -3.45 13.25 -1.07
C ALA A 104 -3.70 12.70 -2.47
N VAL A 105 -4.68 11.81 -2.63
CA VAL A 105 -5.09 11.28 -3.94
C VAL A 105 -5.52 12.41 -4.87
N LYS A 106 -6.34 13.36 -4.38
CA LYS A 106 -6.81 14.52 -5.16
C LYS A 106 -5.66 15.40 -5.68
N ARG A 107 -4.57 15.56 -4.92
CA ARG A 107 -3.39 16.33 -5.38
C ARG A 107 -2.62 15.64 -6.50
N VAL A 108 -2.81 14.33 -6.70
CA VAL A 108 -2.15 13.57 -7.76
C VAL A 108 -3.04 13.40 -8.99
N ILE A 109 -4.32 13.06 -8.81
CA ILE A 109 -5.22 12.71 -9.91
C ILE A 109 -6.43 13.65 -10.08
N GLY A 110 -6.53 14.70 -9.27
CA GLY A 110 -7.65 15.66 -9.31
C GLY A 110 -8.86 15.19 -8.50
N SER A 111 -9.95 15.97 -8.54
CA SER A 111 -11.18 15.67 -7.78
C SER A 111 -11.95 14.48 -8.36
N PRO A 112 -12.58 13.65 -7.50
CA PRO A 112 -13.40 12.52 -7.95
C PRO A 112 -14.67 13.01 -8.66
N ARG A 113 -15.20 12.17 -9.56
CA ARG A 113 -16.50 12.37 -10.22
C ARG A 113 -17.66 11.79 -9.42
N TYR A 114 -17.38 10.75 -8.65
CA TYR A 114 -18.32 10.11 -7.73
C TYR A 114 -17.82 10.25 -6.29
N SER A 115 -18.73 10.57 -5.35
CA SER A 115 -18.39 10.72 -3.94
C SER A 115 -19.56 10.30 -3.07
N SER A 116 -19.36 9.24 -2.27
CA SER A 116 -20.25 8.81 -1.20
C SER A 116 -19.49 8.78 0.14
N PRO A 117 -19.46 9.90 0.89
CA PRO A 117 -18.72 9.98 2.15
C PRO A 117 -19.30 9.13 3.29
N LYS A 118 -20.57 8.71 3.18
CA LYS A 118 -21.21 7.81 4.16
C LYS A 118 -20.76 6.36 3.98
N GLU A 119 -20.54 5.96 2.74
CA GLU A 119 -20.06 4.64 2.36
C GLU A 119 -18.53 4.59 2.21
N SER A 120 -17.85 5.70 2.49
CA SER A 120 -16.40 5.83 2.34
C SER A 120 -15.91 5.42 0.96
N GLN A 121 -16.58 5.91 -0.08
CA GLN A 121 -16.31 5.55 -1.47
C GLN A 121 -16.19 6.79 -2.35
N TYR A 122 -15.14 6.84 -3.16
CA TYR A 122 -14.84 7.93 -4.09
C TYR A 122 -14.33 7.34 -5.40
N GLY A 123 -14.82 7.86 -6.52
CA GLY A 123 -14.56 7.29 -7.85
C GLY A 123 -14.16 8.34 -8.87
N TRP A 124 -13.27 7.95 -9.77
CA TRP A 124 -12.92 8.69 -10.97
C TRP A 124 -13.13 7.80 -12.18
N GLU A 125 -13.66 8.40 -13.22
CA GLU A 125 -13.75 7.80 -14.54
C GLU A 125 -13.26 8.83 -15.56
N TRP A 126 -12.44 8.40 -16.50
CA TRP A 126 -11.98 9.22 -17.62
C TRP A 126 -12.16 8.47 -18.93
N PRO A 127 -12.11 9.17 -20.08
CA PRO A 127 -12.02 8.50 -21.37
C PRO A 127 -10.85 7.51 -21.44
N LYS A 128 -10.93 6.55 -22.37
CA LYS A 128 -9.92 5.50 -22.59
C LYS A 128 -9.78 4.52 -21.41
N TYR A 129 -10.90 4.09 -20.83
CA TYR A 129 -10.94 3.04 -19.80
C TYR A 129 -10.06 3.30 -18.58
N ARG A 130 -9.77 4.57 -18.29
CA ARG A 130 -9.03 4.97 -17.11
C ARG A 130 -10.01 5.20 -15.97
N SER A 131 -9.80 4.51 -14.86
CA SER A 131 -10.61 4.65 -13.65
C SER A 131 -9.73 4.69 -12.41
N ALA A 132 -10.27 5.25 -11.33
CA ALA A 132 -9.64 5.16 -10.03
C ALA A 132 -10.70 5.08 -8.93
N SER A 133 -10.34 4.51 -7.79
CA SER A 133 -11.20 4.51 -6.62
C SER A 133 -10.41 4.70 -5.34
N VAL A 134 -11.06 5.31 -4.35
CA VAL A 134 -10.68 5.25 -2.95
C VAL A 134 -11.88 4.69 -2.21
N HIS A 135 -11.74 3.52 -1.59
CA HIS A 135 -12.83 2.90 -0.86
C HIS A 135 -12.36 2.15 0.39
N TYR A 136 -13.25 1.97 1.35
CA TYR A 136 -13.00 1.15 2.53
C TYR A 136 -13.74 -0.19 2.43
N VAL A 137 -13.03 -1.27 2.71
CA VAL A 137 -13.59 -2.60 2.89
C VAL A 137 -13.51 -2.94 4.37
N ARG A 138 -14.67 -3.05 5.03
CA ARG A 138 -14.76 -3.45 6.43
C ARG A 138 -14.47 -4.95 6.56
N GLY A 139 -13.63 -5.33 7.52
CA GLY A 139 -13.41 -6.71 7.93
C GLY A 139 -14.38 -7.17 9.02
N ASP A 140 -14.23 -8.41 9.45
CA ASP A 140 -15.19 -9.06 10.34
C ASP A 140 -15.15 -8.52 11.78
N LYS A 141 -14.01 -7.97 12.23
CA LYS A 141 -13.85 -7.39 13.58
C LYS A 141 -13.53 -5.90 13.56
N SER A 142 -13.72 -5.27 14.71
CA SER A 142 -13.34 -3.87 14.90
C SER A 142 -11.83 -3.68 14.70
N GLY A 143 -11.45 -2.70 13.89
CA GLY A 143 -10.06 -2.48 13.50
C GLY A 143 -9.53 -3.42 12.42
N GLU A 144 -10.31 -4.43 11.99
CA GLU A 144 -10.01 -5.26 10.83
C GLU A 144 -10.70 -4.65 9.61
N GLY A 145 -9.92 -4.26 8.61
CA GLY A 145 -10.40 -3.58 7.41
C GLY A 145 -9.25 -3.10 6.54
N ILE A 146 -9.59 -2.65 5.34
CA ILE A 146 -8.62 -2.20 4.34
C ILE A 146 -9.15 -0.95 3.67
N THR A 147 -8.38 0.13 3.74
CA THR A 147 -8.55 1.27 2.83
C THR A 147 -7.79 0.98 1.55
N VAL A 148 -8.51 1.01 0.43
CA VAL A 148 -7.99 0.71 -0.91
C VAL A 148 -7.91 1.98 -1.74
N VAL A 149 -6.75 2.20 -2.37
CA VAL A 149 -6.60 3.19 -3.45
C VAL A 149 -6.21 2.43 -4.70
N SER A 150 -7.04 2.50 -5.75
CA SER A 150 -6.77 1.83 -7.02
C SER A 150 -6.78 2.84 -8.17
N LEU A 151 -5.80 2.72 -9.07
CA LEU A 151 -5.75 3.41 -10.35
C LEU A 151 -5.62 2.34 -11.43
N PHE A 152 -6.47 2.40 -12.44
CA PHE A 152 -6.49 1.48 -13.56
C PHE A 152 -6.48 2.25 -14.88
N TYR A 153 -5.73 1.74 -15.83
CA TYR A 153 -5.59 2.22 -17.20
C TYR A 153 -5.52 0.98 -18.09
N GLN A 154 -6.48 0.82 -18.99
CA GLN A 154 -6.53 -0.29 -19.93
C GLN A 154 -5.74 0.02 -21.20
#